data_AF-A0A9P0LCZ5-F1
#
_entry.id   AF-A0A9P0LCZ5-F1
#
_cell.length_a   1.000
_cell.length_b   1.000
_cell.length_c   1.000
_cell.angle_alpha   90.00
_cell.angle_beta   90.00
_cell.angle_gamma   90.00
#
_symmetry.space_group_name_H-M   'P 1'
#
loop_
_entity.id
_entity.type
_entity.pdbx_description
1 polymer ?
#
loop_
_entity_poly.entity_id
_entity_poly.type
_entity_poly.pdbx_seq_one_letter_code
_entity_poly.pdbx_strand_id
1 'polypeptide(L)'
;MTVCRRLLPLVPFQGRLKFKQYIANKRHKFGIKLFKLCLEGGYTYDFNVYCGKEHAEGSSVPTNVVMKLMDGLLDKGRTLAIDNYYTSVTLAHALLHRKTHMIGTLRANRKYNPKNDISKKFKVGEHVAEQSNSGIVVQKWRDKRDVLMITTKFDDEMVTIQKARGDVVKPNNVIEYNKYKSFIEISDQMKNYNSPLRKGIKWYRKLSMELLTGTALINAHVAYQSIANESMTITKLSDVGRASRRRCTACYAKIAEEEGRQVK
;
A
#
# COMPACT_ATOMS: atom_id res chain seq x y z
N MET A 1 3.83 3.26 -8.85
CA MET A 1 2.80 2.34 -8.28
C MET A 1 3.39 1.66 -7.08
N THR A 2 2.59 1.19 -6.11
CA THR A 2 3.12 0.71 -4.83
C THR A 2 2.36 -0.50 -4.29
N VAL A 3 3.09 -1.50 -3.76
CA VAL A 3 2.57 -2.64 -2.98
C VAL A 3 3.39 -2.77 -1.69
N CYS A 4 2.81 -2.55 -0.51
CA CYS A 4 3.56 -2.52 0.75
C CYS A 4 3.00 -3.51 1.79
N ARG A 5 3.88 -4.24 2.50
CA ARG A 5 3.53 -5.23 3.52
C ARG A 5 3.28 -4.59 4.89
N ARG A 6 4.11 -3.61 5.27
CA ARG A 6 4.06 -2.88 6.55
C ARG A 6 2.82 -1.99 6.66
N LEU A 7 2.22 -1.67 5.52
CA LEU A 7 1.03 -0.85 5.37
C LEU A 7 -0.16 -1.61 4.79
N LEU A 8 -0.14 -2.94 4.82
CA LEU A 8 -1.29 -3.70 4.33
C LEU A 8 -2.54 -3.28 5.11
N PRO A 9 -3.65 -3.00 4.40
CA PRO A 9 -4.92 -2.77 5.04
C PRO A 9 -5.30 -4.01 5.83
N LEU A 10 -5.54 -3.82 7.12
CA LEU A 10 -6.12 -4.84 7.98
C LEU A 10 -7.52 -4.38 8.34
N VAL A 11 -8.53 -5.13 7.92
CA VAL A 11 -9.93 -4.87 8.29
C VAL A 11 -10.17 -5.42 9.70
N PRO A 12 -10.39 -4.57 10.72
CA PRO A 12 -10.46 -5.03 12.12
C PRO A 12 -11.62 -6.00 12.36
N PHE A 13 -11.28 -7.23 12.74
CA PHE A 13 -12.27 -8.28 13.00
C PHE A 13 -11.77 -9.24 14.09
N GLN A 14 -12.55 -9.37 15.16
CA GLN A 14 -12.23 -10.22 16.31
C GLN A 14 -12.96 -11.58 16.31
N GLY A 15 -14.03 -11.73 15.53
CA GLY A 15 -14.83 -12.96 15.51
C GLY A 15 -14.09 -14.19 14.98
N ARG A 16 -14.79 -15.33 14.95
CA ARG A 16 -14.27 -16.58 14.40
C ARG A 16 -14.19 -16.49 12.88
N LEU A 17 -13.00 -16.68 12.33
CA LEU A 17 -12.73 -16.66 10.89
C LEU A 17 -11.44 -17.43 10.61
N LYS A 18 -11.47 -18.39 9.66
CA LYS A 18 -10.36 -19.29 9.36
C LYS A 18 -9.08 -18.56 8.92
N PHE A 19 -9.21 -17.52 8.11
CA PHE A 19 -8.08 -16.75 7.56
C PHE A 19 -7.81 -15.42 8.29
N LYS A 20 -8.33 -15.26 9.52
CA LYS A 20 -8.01 -14.12 10.37
C LYS A 20 -6.50 -14.06 10.62
N GLN A 21 -5.92 -12.87 10.55
CA GLN A 21 -4.49 -12.65 10.77
C GLN A 21 -4.24 -11.83 12.02
N TYR A 22 -3.14 -12.16 12.70
CA TYR A 22 -2.56 -11.36 13.76
C TYR A 22 -1.35 -10.57 13.24
N ILE A 23 -1.35 -9.26 13.44
CA ILE A 23 -0.26 -8.36 13.06
C ILE A 23 0.09 -7.49 14.26
N ALA A 24 1.17 -7.85 14.97
CA ALA A 24 1.56 -7.21 16.24
C ALA A 24 1.78 -5.69 16.13
N ASN A 25 2.31 -5.23 15.00
CA ASN A 25 2.74 -3.84 14.78
C ASN A 25 1.61 -2.91 14.26
N LYS A 26 0.35 -3.37 14.27
CA LYS A 26 -0.81 -2.56 13.86
C LYS A 26 -1.64 -2.20 15.08
N ARG A 27 -2.29 -1.02 15.05
CA ARG A 27 -3.19 -0.53 16.11
C ARG A 27 -4.28 -1.57 16.43
N HIS A 28 -4.96 -2.06 15.40
CA HIS A 28 -5.80 -3.24 15.49
C HIS A 28 -4.95 -4.45 15.11
N LYS A 29 -4.74 -5.37 16.05
CA LYS A 29 -3.84 -6.50 15.84
C LYS A 29 -4.50 -7.68 15.12
N PHE A 30 -5.82 -7.83 15.23
CA PHE A 30 -6.58 -8.94 14.65
C PHE A 30 -7.54 -8.47 13.55
N GLY A 31 -7.52 -9.14 12.40
CA GLY A 31 -8.42 -8.80 11.31
C GLY A 31 -8.22 -9.59 10.03
N ILE A 32 -8.86 -9.11 8.97
CA ILE A 32 -8.71 -9.64 7.60
C ILE A 32 -7.61 -8.85 6.92
N LYS A 33 -6.57 -9.54 6.45
CA LYS A 33 -5.44 -8.91 5.77
C LYS A 33 -5.76 -8.76 4.29
N LEU A 34 -5.53 -7.58 3.74
CA LEU A 34 -5.67 -7.28 2.32
C LEU A 34 -4.30 -7.00 1.71
N PHE A 35 -4.02 -7.56 0.53
CA PHE A 35 -3.00 -7.08 -0.39
C PHE A 35 -3.58 -5.95 -1.22
N LYS A 36 -2.84 -4.85 -1.39
CA LYS A 36 -3.35 -3.64 -2.03
C LYS A 36 -2.28 -3.07 -2.95
N LEU A 37 -2.69 -2.71 -4.16
CA LEU A 37 -1.90 -1.97 -5.13
C LEU A 37 -2.47 -0.55 -5.21
N CYS A 38 -1.62 0.44 -4.93
CA CYS A 38 -1.99 1.85 -5.03
C CYS A 38 -1.21 2.57 -6.14
N LEU A 39 -1.90 3.50 -6.80
CA LEU A 39 -1.33 4.50 -7.69
C LEU A 39 -1.05 5.79 -6.90
N GLU A 40 -0.59 6.81 -7.62
CA GLU A 40 -0.37 8.15 -7.09
C GLU A 40 -1.63 8.74 -6.44
N GLY A 41 -1.45 9.61 -5.44
CA GLY A 41 -2.56 10.17 -4.64
C GLY A 41 -3.26 9.18 -3.71
N GLY A 42 -2.82 7.91 -3.66
CA GLY A 42 -3.44 6.88 -2.84
C GLY A 42 -4.67 6.22 -3.46
N TYR A 43 -4.87 6.37 -4.77
CA TYR A 43 -5.87 5.63 -5.54
C TYR A 43 -5.57 4.13 -5.49
N THR A 44 -6.58 3.33 -5.16
CA THR A 44 -6.47 1.88 -5.10
C THR A 44 -6.81 1.29 -6.46
N TYR A 45 -5.83 0.69 -7.13
CA TYR A 45 -6.09 0.05 -8.42
C TYR A 45 -6.71 -1.34 -8.23
N ASP A 46 -6.06 -2.16 -7.40
CA ASP A 46 -6.48 -3.53 -7.17
C ASP A 46 -6.16 -3.97 -5.74
N PHE A 47 -6.87 -4.99 -5.26
CA PHE A 47 -6.64 -5.61 -3.98
C PHE A 47 -6.94 -7.12 -4.02
N ASN A 48 -6.29 -7.87 -3.16
CA ASN A 48 -6.56 -9.30 -2.97
C ASN A 48 -6.70 -9.63 -1.48
N VAL A 49 -7.73 -10.39 -1.12
CA VAL A 49 -7.96 -10.82 0.27
C VAL A 49 -7.00 -11.96 0.59
N TYR A 50 -6.26 -11.84 1.69
CA TYR A 50 -5.43 -12.96 2.13
C TYR A 50 -6.30 -14.04 2.79
N CYS A 51 -6.54 -15.12 2.06
CA CYS A 51 -7.34 -16.27 2.50
C CYS A 51 -6.51 -17.41 3.12
N GLY A 52 -5.19 -17.21 3.30
CA GLY A 52 -4.28 -18.23 3.83
C GLY A 52 -3.36 -18.80 2.75
N LYS A 53 -3.14 -20.11 2.79
CA LYS A 53 -2.22 -20.83 1.90
C LYS A 53 -2.88 -21.11 0.54
N GLU A 54 -2.92 -20.11 -0.33
CA GLU A 54 -3.12 -20.33 -1.76
C GLU A 54 -1.77 -20.80 -2.34
N HIS A 55 -1.61 -22.11 -2.49
CA HIS A 55 -0.41 -22.72 -3.09
C HIS A 55 -0.70 -23.05 -4.54
N ALA A 56 -0.04 -22.36 -5.46
CA ALA A 56 0.29 -22.92 -6.77
C ALA A 56 1.69 -23.53 -6.64
N GLU A 57 1.87 -24.77 -7.09
CA GLU A 57 3.16 -25.46 -7.03
C GLU A 57 4.23 -24.66 -7.82
N GLY A 58 5.45 -24.57 -7.26
CA GLY A 58 6.62 -24.00 -7.96
C GLY A 58 6.87 -22.48 -7.83
N SER A 59 5.99 -21.69 -7.20
CA SER A 59 6.17 -20.22 -7.13
C SER A 59 6.02 -19.64 -5.72
N SER A 60 6.79 -18.57 -5.42
CA SER A 60 6.77 -17.96 -4.09
C SER A 60 5.49 -17.14 -3.89
N VAL A 61 4.78 -17.33 -2.77
CA VAL A 61 3.53 -16.59 -2.45
C VAL A 61 3.67 -15.08 -2.65
N PRO A 62 4.76 -14.41 -2.22
CA PRO A 62 4.90 -12.97 -2.45
C PRO A 62 5.02 -12.61 -3.94
N THR A 63 5.69 -13.43 -4.76
CA THR A 63 5.79 -13.23 -6.21
C THR A 63 4.41 -13.32 -6.85
N ASN A 64 3.63 -14.36 -6.54
CA ASN A 64 2.30 -14.54 -7.14
C ASN A 64 1.35 -13.41 -6.80
N VAL A 65 1.38 -12.94 -5.55
CA VAL A 65 0.58 -11.79 -5.14
C VAL A 65 0.94 -10.54 -5.94
N VAL A 66 2.23 -10.26 -6.15
CA VAL A 66 2.67 -9.11 -6.94
C VAL A 66 2.25 -9.26 -8.39
N MET A 67 2.49 -10.41 -9.02
CA MET A 67 2.14 -10.66 -10.42
C MET A 67 0.64 -10.56 -10.65
N LYS A 68 -0.18 -11.10 -9.73
CA LYS A 68 -1.65 -11.01 -9.79
C LYS A 68 -2.15 -9.56 -9.67
N LEU A 69 -1.63 -8.80 -8.70
CA LEU A 69 -2.04 -7.40 -8.52
C LEU A 69 -1.61 -6.51 -9.70
N MET A 70 -0.52 -6.87 -10.37
CA MET A 70 0.01 -6.14 -11.52
C MET A 70 -0.58 -6.58 -12.85
N ASP A 71 -1.52 -7.52 -12.85
CA ASP A 71 -2.15 -8.00 -14.08
C ASP A 71 -2.80 -6.82 -14.85
N GLY A 72 -2.63 -6.80 -16.17
CA GLY A 72 -3.03 -5.68 -17.04
C GLY A 72 -2.16 -4.40 -16.96
N LEU A 73 -1.22 -4.33 -16.01
CA LEU A 73 -0.34 -3.18 -15.78
C LEU A 73 1.14 -3.45 -16.12
N LEU A 74 1.49 -4.72 -16.29
CA LEU A 74 2.78 -5.16 -16.80
C LEU A 74 3.03 -4.66 -18.23
N ASP A 75 4.28 -4.73 -18.68
CA ASP A 75 4.73 -4.48 -20.05
C ASP A 75 4.65 -3.03 -20.55
N LYS A 76 4.40 -2.06 -19.65
CA LYS A 76 4.24 -0.63 -20.01
C LYS A 76 5.34 0.29 -19.44
N GLY A 77 6.50 -0.24 -19.05
CA GLY A 77 7.63 0.56 -18.53
C GLY A 77 7.38 1.19 -17.14
N ARG A 78 6.38 0.69 -16.40
CA ARG A 78 5.99 1.28 -15.11
C ARG A 78 6.98 0.96 -14.01
N THR A 79 7.00 1.80 -12.98
CA THR A 79 7.78 1.58 -11.76
C THR A 79 6.90 1.15 -10.60
N LEU A 80 7.25 0.01 -10.00
CA LEU A 80 6.57 -0.60 -8.88
C LEU A 80 7.45 -0.55 -7.62
N ALA A 81 7.00 0.16 -6.60
CA ALA A 81 7.64 0.21 -5.30
C ALA A 81 7.07 -0.87 -4.38
N ILE A 82 7.93 -1.73 -3.83
CA ILE A 82 7.52 -2.90 -3.07
C ILE A 82 8.25 -3.03 -1.74
N ASP A 83 7.54 -3.45 -0.70
CA ASP A 83 8.13 -3.71 0.63
C ASP A 83 8.88 -5.04 0.71
N ASN A 84 9.73 -5.18 1.73
CA ASN A 84 10.73 -6.25 1.88
C ASN A 84 10.20 -7.68 1.96
N TYR A 85 8.88 -7.85 2.17
CA TYR A 85 8.24 -9.16 2.16
C TYR A 85 8.08 -9.72 0.76
N TYR A 86 7.95 -8.84 -0.22
CA TYR A 86 7.73 -9.21 -1.61
C TYR A 86 9.04 -9.18 -2.40
N THR A 87 9.97 -8.30 -2.04
CA THR A 87 11.22 -8.15 -2.78
C THR A 87 12.09 -9.41 -2.72
N SER A 88 12.59 -9.78 -3.90
CA SER A 88 13.63 -10.77 -4.12
C SER A 88 14.31 -10.47 -5.46
N VAL A 89 15.53 -10.95 -5.65
CA VAL A 89 16.24 -10.88 -6.94
C VAL A 89 15.46 -11.63 -8.02
N THR A 90 14.85 -12.77 -7.68
CA THR A 90 14.00 -13.53 -8.61
C THR A 90 12.77 -12.75 -9.10
N LEU A 91 12.11 -11.99 -8.22
CA LEU A 91 10.99 -11.13 -8.60
C LEU A 91 11.47 -9.96 -9.46
N ALA A 92 12.65 -9.40 -9.16
CA ALA A 92 13.25 -8.33 -9.95
C ALA A 92 13.45 -8.77 -11.41
N HIS A 93 14.03 -9.96 -11.65
CA HIS A 93 14.16 -10.53 -13.00
C HIS A 93 12.80 -10.73 -13.66
N ALA A 94 11.83 -11.33 -12.96
CA ALA A 94 10.50 -11.60 -13.52
C ALA A 94 9.77 -10.33 -13.97
N LEU A 95 9.85 -9.25 -13.17
CA LEU A 95 9.25 -7.96 -13.52
C LEU A 95 10.01 -7.27 -14.66
N LEU A 96 11.35 -7.37 -14.68
CA LEU A 96 12.17 -6.77 -15.73
C LEU A 96 11.92 -7.43 -17.09
N HIS A 97 11.78 -8.77 -17.13
CA HIS A 97 11.35 -9.50 -18.33
C HIS A 97 9.98 -9.04 -18.85
N ARG A 98 9.11 -8.56 -17.96
CA ARG A 98 7.79 -7.99 -18.27
C ARG A 98 7.81 -6.46 -18.37
N LYS A 99 8.94 -5.89 -18.81
CA LYS A 99 9.20 -4.44 -18.99
C LYS A 99 8.64 -3.58 -17.84
N THR A 100 8.82 -4.04 -16.61
CA THR A 100 8.32 -3.37 -15.41
C THR A 100 9.46 -3.20 -14.43
N HIS A 101 9.72 -1.96 -14.04
CA HIS A 101 10.77 -1.66 -13.08
C HIS A 101 10.28 -1.88 -11.65
N MET A 102 11.18 -2.33 -10.78
CA MET A 102 10.92 -2.53 -9.37
C MET A 102 11.86 -1.67 -8.53
N ILE A 103 11.37 -1.14 -7.41
CA ILE A 103 12.18 -0.53 -6.35
C ILE A 103 11.68 -1.07 -5.02
N GLY A 104 12.56 -1.43 -4.10
CA GLY A 104 12.10 -1.85 -2.79
C GLY A 104 13.20 -2.04 -1.76
N THR A 105 12.80 -2.12 -0.50
CA THR A 105 13.70 -2.55 0.56
C THR A 105 13.95 -4.05 0.44
N LEU A 106 15.18 -4.50 0.62
CA LEU A 106 15.57 -5.91 0.51
C LEU A 106 15.98 -6.44 1.89
N ARG A 107 15.59 -7.68 2.23
CA ARG A 107 16.10 -8.32 3.46
C ARG A 107 17.44 -8.96 3.15
N ALA A 108 18.42 -8.75 4.03
CA ALA A 108 19.77 -9.29 3.87
C ALA A 108 19.78 -10.82 3.73
N ASN A 109 18.86 -11.53 4.40
CA ASN A 109 18.77 -12.99 4.38
C ASN A 109 18.02 -13.58 3.17
N ARG A 110 17.76 -12.82 2.11
CA ARG A 110 17.15 -13.37 0.88
C ARG A 110 18.16 -14.16 0.07
N LYS A 111 17.66 -15.18 -0.63
CA LYS A 111 18.45 -15.97 -1.57
C LYS A 111 18.90 -15.09 -2.76
N TYR A 112 20.11 -15.35 -3.25
CA TYR A 112 20.74 -14.65 -4.39
C TYR A 112 21.11 -13.18 -4.13
N ASN A 113 21.04 -12.72 -2.89
CA ASN A 113 21.65 -11.44 -2.55
C ASN A 113 23.17 -11.53 -2.69
N PRO A 114 23.84 -10.46 -3.13
CA PRO A 114 25.29 -10.38 -3.05
C PRO A 114 25.75 -10.48 -1.60
N LYS A 115 26.84 -11.23 -1.35
CA LYS A 115 27.33 -11.47 0.01
C LYS A 115 28.61 -10.69 0.33
N ASN A 116 29.41 -10.37 -0.67
CA ASN A 116 30.77 -9.89 -0.46
C ASN A 116 30.79 -8.42 -0.01
N ASP A 117 30.07 -7.52 -0.69
CA ASP A 117 30.10 -6.10 -0.31
C ASP A 117 29.00 -5.70 0.66
N ILE A 118 27.85 -6.38 0.60
CA ILE A 118 26.69 -6.10 1.46
C ILE A 118 26.96 -6.50 2.93
N SER A 119 27.86 -7.45 3.19
CA SER A 119 28.20 -7.89 4.55
C SER A 119 29.14 -6.93 5.30
N LYS A 120 29.80 -6.01 4.59
CA LYS A 120 30.74 -5.05 5.18
C LYS A 120 30.03 -4.07 6.11
N LYS A 121 30.75 -3.62 7.13
CA LYS A 121 30.32 -2.54 8.04
C LYS A 121 30.68 -1.20 7.42
N PHE A 122 29.71 -0.31 7.36
CA PHE A 122 29.84 1.02 6.76
C PHE A 122 29.74 2.11 7.82
N LYS A 123 30.46 3.21 7.63
CA LYS A 123 30.26 4.46 8.38
C LYS A 123 28.99 5.16 7.89
N VAL A 124 28.44 6.05 8.71
CA VAL A 124 27.24 6.81 8.35
C VAL A 124 27.53 7.66 7.11
N GLY A 125 26.67 7.56 6.10
CA GLY A 125 26.79 8.24 4.80
C GLY A 125 27.40 7.38 3.70
N GLU A 126 28.15 6.33 4.05
CA GLU A 126 28.73 5.42 3.06
C GLU A 126 27.67 4.52 2.42
N HIS A 127 27.91 4.16 1.16
CA HIS A 127 27.10 3.23 0.42
C HIS A 127 27.97 2.31 -0.44
N VAL A 128 27.39 1.18 -0.84
CA VAL A 128 27.94 0.31 -1.88
C VAL A 128 26.78 -0.19 -2.74
N ALA A 129 27.03 -0.36 -4.03
CA ALA A 129 26.08 -0.94 -4.96
C ALA A 129 26.75 -2.07 -5.73
N GLU A 130 26.02 -3.15 -5.94
CA GLU A 130 26.39 -4.22 -6.87
C GLU A 130 25.31 -4.31 -7.94
N GLN A 131 25.71 -4.28 -9.21
CA GLN A 131 24.83 -4.39 -10.37
C GLN A 131 25.01 -5.75 -11.04
N SER A 132 23.91 -6.43 -11.33
CA SER A 132 23.94 -7.64 -12.15
C SER A 132 24.05 -7.29 -13.64
N ASN A 133 24.53 -8.24 -14.44
CA ASN A 133 24.58 -8.10 -15.91
C ASN A 133 23.21 -7.81 -16.55
N SER A 134 22.11 -8.08 -15.83
CA SER A 134 20.76 -7.79 -16.28
C SER A 134 20.25 -6.41 -15.84
N GLY A 135 21.08 -5.55 -15.27
CA GLY A 135 20.69 -4.21 -14.82
C GLY A 135 19.92 -4.17 -13.50
N ILE A 136 20.03 -5.20 -12.66
CA ILE A 136 19.45 -5.20 -11.30
C ILE A 136 20.51 -4.69 -10.34
N VAL A 137 20.22 -3.63 -9.61
CA VAL A 137 21.13 -3.03 -8.64
C VAL A 137 20.66 -3.36 -7.23
N VAL A 138 21.57 -3.90 -6.43
CA VAL A 138 21.39 -4.04 -4.98
C VAL A 138 22.32 -3.06 -4.30
N GLN A 139 21.74 -2.08 -3.59
CA GLN A 139 22.49 -1.02 -2.94
C GLN A 139 22.30 -1.08 -1.43
N LYS A 140 23.42 -1.06 -0.70
CA LYS A 140 23.43 -0.91 0.76
C LYS A 140 23.90 0.50 1.09
N TRP A 141 23.16 1.19 1.94
CA TRP A 141 23.49 2.52 2.43
C TRP A 141 23.34 2.59 3.95
N ARG A 142 24.28 3.25 4.62
CA ARG A 142 24.26 3.43 6.08
C ARG A 142 23.77 4.83 6.44
N ASP A 143 22.53 4.93 6.90
CA ASP A 143 22.06 6.08 7.69
C ASP A 143 22.45 5.85 9.16
N LYS A 144 21.53 6.04 10.11
CA LYS A 144 21.66 5.51 11.48
C LYS A 144 21.75 3.98 11.54
N ARG A 145 21.17 3.30 10.54
CA ARG A 145 21.15 1.84 10.40
C ARG A 145 21.35 1.47 8.93
N ASP A 146 21.77 0.24 8.69
CA ASP A 146 21.88 -0.30 7.34
C ASP A 146 20.50 -0.34 6.66
N VAL A 147 20.44 0.25 5.47
CA VAL A 147 19.31 0.17 4.56
C VAL A 147 19.78 -0.57 3.33
N LEU A 148 19.15 -1.71 3.05
CA LEU A 148 19.40 -2.48 1.85
C LEU A 148 18.23 -2.29 0.88
N MET A 149 18.55 -1.88 -0.34
CA MET A 149 17.61 -1.59 -1.40
C MET A 149 17.90 -2.49 -2.61
N ILE A 150 16.85 -2.80 -3.35
CA ILE A 150 16.93 -3.42 -4.68
C ILE A 150 16.17 -2.53 -5.65
N THR A 151 16.75 -2.28 -6.81
CA THR A 151 16.15 -1.46 -7.87
C THR A 151 16.52 -2.02 -9.24
N THR A 152 15.64 -1.84 -10.21
CA THR A 152 15.90 -2.15 -11.63
C THR A 152 15.77 -0.91 -12.51
N LYS A 153 15.72 0.28 -11.90
CA LYS A 153 15.50 1.57 -12.58
C LYS A 153 16.68 2.54 -12.43
N PHE A 154 17.38 2.44 -11.31
CA PHE A 154 18.38 3.42 -10.89
C PHE A 154 19.69 2.69 -10.66
N ASP A 155 20.79 3.39 -10.92
CA ASP A 155 22.13 2.96 -10.57
C ASP A 155 22.44 3.32 -9.10
N ASP A 156 23.70 3.65 -8.81
CA ASP A 156 24.20 3.95 -7.46
C ASP A 156 24.15 5.45 -7.09
N GLU A 157 23.42 6.25 -7.87
CA GLU A 157 23.31 7.71 -7.72
C GLU A 157 22.96 8.17 -6.30
N MET A 158 23.73 9.15 -5.81
CA MET A 158 23.51 9.84 -4.54
C MET A 158 23.04 11.27 -4.80
N VAL A 159 21.96 11.68 -4.13
CA VAL A 159 21.33 12.99 -4.29
C VAL A 159 21.37 13.76 -2.98
N THR A 160 21.77 15.02 -3.05
CA THR A 160 21.73 15.94 -1.90
C THR A 160 20.31 16.50 -1.75
N ILE A 161 19.74 16.34 -0.56
CA ILE A 161 18.42 16.88 -0.22
C ILE A 161 18.61 17.98 0.82
N GLN A 162 18.11 19.17 0.52
CA GLN A 162 18.07 20.26 1.48
C GLN A 162 17.00 19.99 2.54
N LYS A 163 17.38 20.06 3.81
CA LYS A 163 16.43 20.02 4.94
C LYS A 163 16.64 21.25 5.82
N ALA A 164 15.61 21.59 6.60
CA ALA A 164 15.65 22.70 7.55
C ALA A 164 16.81 22.63 8.58
N ARG A 165 17.42 21.45 8.78
CA ARG A 165 18.54 21.23 9.71
C ARG A 165 19.89 21.00 8.99
N GLY A 166 19.96 21.29 7.70
CA GLY A 166 21.14 21.08 6.86
C GLY A 166 20.93 20.04 5.75
N ASP A 167 21.87 20.02 4.82
CA ASP A 167 21.85 19.17 3.65
C ASP A 167 22.19 17.72 3.99
N VAL A 168 21.45 16.78 3.40
CA VAL A 168 21.64 15.35 3.63
C VAL A 168 21.74 14.63 2.30
N VAL A 169 22.83 13.90 2.09
CA VAL A 169 23.06 13.07 0.90
C VAL A 169 22.41 11.70 1.10
N LYS A 170 21.60 11.27 0.12
CA LYS A 170 20.88 9.98 0.15
C LYS A 170 20.85 9.31 -1.23
N PRO A 171 20.80 7.98 -1.29
CA PRO A 171 20.58 7.28 -2.56
C PRO A 171 19.26 7.70 -3.22
N ASN A 172 19.29 7.90 -4.54
CA ASN A 172 18.12 8.28 -5.34
C ASN A 172 16.97 7.26 -5.18
N ASN A 173 17.31 5.96 -5.21
CA ASN A 173 16.33 4.88 -5.04
C ASN A 173 15.60 4.90 -3.66
N VAL A 174 16.23 5.41 -2.60
CA VAL A 174 15.63 5.55 -1.27
C VAL A 174 14.62 6.71 -1.27
N ILE A 175 14.93 7.80 -1.96
CA ILE A 175 14.04 8.97 -2.10
C ILE A 175 12.77 8.55 -2.84
N GLU A 176 12.93 7.95 -4.01
CA GLU A 176 11.84 7.47 -4.85
C GLU A 176 11.00 6.39 -4.16
N TYR A 177 11.64 5.44 -3.48
CA TYR A 177 10.92 4.45 -2.66
C TYR A 177 10.03 5.10 -1.60
N ASN A 178 10.54 6.10 -0.87
CA ASN A 178 9.77 6.79 0.17
C ASN A 178 8.60 7.58 -0.43
N LYS A 179 8.79 8.23 -1.59
CA LYS A 179 7.72 8.89 -2.35
C LYS A 179 6.61 7.88 -2.69
N TYR A 180 6.94 6.77 -3.34
CA TYR A 180 5.92 5.79 -3.74
C TYR A 180 5.28 5.09 -2.52
N LYS A 181 6.05 4.78 -1.48
CA LYS A 181 5.53 4.18 -0.23
C LYS A 181 4.44 5.04 0.40
N SER A 182 4.54 6.36 0.31
CA SER A 182 3.56 7.30 0.87
C SER A 182 2.16 7.12 0.29
N PHE A 183 2.00 6.63 -0.94
CA PHE A 183 0.69 6.48 -1.58
C PHE A 183 -0.24 5.52 -0.82
N ILE A 184 0.31 4.43 -0.28
CA ILE A 184 -0.47 3.50 0.54
C ILE A 184 -0.77 4.13 1.91
N GLU A 185 0.17 4.88 2.48
CA GLU A 185 -0.01 5.59 3.76
C GLU A 185 -1.14 6.62 3.67
N ILE A 186 -1.14 7.42 2.60
CA ILE A 186 -2.19 8.41 2.29
C ILE A 186 -3.56 7.72 2.19
N SER A 187 -3.64 6.62 1.46
CA SER A 187 -4.88 5.85 1.30
C SER A 187 -5.41 5.30 2.63
N ASP A 188 -4.55 4.71 3.46
CA ASP A 188 -4.95 4.17 4.78
C ASP A 188 -5.28 5.29 5.77
N GLN A 189 -4.59 6.44 5.69
CA GLN A 189 -4.87 7.62 6.50
C GLN A 189 -6.24 8.22 6.15
N MET A 190 -6.50 8.45 4.86
CA MET A 190 -7.79 8.98 4.36
C MET A 190 -8.97 8.13 4.83
N LYS A 191 -8.82 6.80 4.77
CA LYS A 191 -9.81 5.86 5.28
C LYS A 191 -10.14 6.10 6.75
N ASN A 192 -9.12 6.28 7.58
CA ASN A 192 -9.29 6.38 9.03
C ASN A 192 -10.09 7.62 9.44
N TYR A 193 -10.10 8.69 8.63
CA TYR A 193 -10.89 9.90 8.91
C TYR A 193 -12.40 9.70 8.79
N ASN A 194 -12.87 8.74 7.97
CA ASN A 194 -14.31 8.53 7.74
C ASN A 194 -14.71 7.04 7.78
N SER A 195 -14.09 6.25 8.67
CA SER A 195 -14.41 4.82 8.76
C SER A 195 -15.81 4.60 9.37
N PRO A 196 -16.77 3.97 8.65
CA PRO A 196 -18.08 3.64 9.18
C PRO A 196 -18.09 2.29 9.91
N LEU A 197 -16.93 1.65 10.09
CA LEU A 197 -16.85 0.31 10.64
C LEU A 197 -17.37 0.26 12.08
N ARG A 198 -18.45 -0.48 12.30
CA ARG A 198 -19.01 -0.76 13.63
C ARG A 198 -18.62 -2.15 14.12
N LYS A 199 -18.78 -2.40 15.43
CA LYS A 199 -18.67 -3.75 15.98
C LYS A 199 -19.76 -4.64 15.36
N GLY A 200 -19.41 -5.86 15.01
CA GLY A 200 -20.32 -6.79 14.33
C GLY A 200 -19.73 -8.18 14.20
N ILE A 201 -20.61 -9.18 14.14
CA ILE A 201 -20.25 -10.60 14.17
C ILE A 201 -19.93 -11.13 12.77
N LYS A 202 -20.56 -10.57 11.72
CA LYS A 202 -20.44 -11.03 10.33
C LYS A 202 -19.26 -10.35 9.63
N TRP A 203 -18.19 -11.12 9.37
CA TRP A 203 -16.93 -10.62 8.79
C TRP A 203 -17.10 -10.00 7.40
N TYR A 204 -17.92 -10.63 6.54
CA TYR A 204 -18.12 -10.20 5.16
C TYR A 204 -18.79 -8.82 5.07
N ARG A 205 -19.67 -8.49 6.02
CA ARG A 205 -20.29 -7.14 6.10
C ARG A 205 -19.25 -6.07 6.38
N LYS A 206 -18.29 -6.37 7.28
CA LYS A 206 -17.18 -5.45 7.56
C LYS A 206 -16.26 -5.28 6.36
N LEU A 207 -15.91 -6.38 5.70
CA LEU A 207 -15.10 -6.32 4.49
C LEU A 207 -15.80 -5.51 3.40
N SER A 208 -17.09 -5.76 3.16
CA SER A 208 -17.88 -5.03 2.16
C SER A 208 -17.93 -3.53 2.46
N MET A 209 -18.16 -3.15 3.72
CA MET A 209 -18.15 -1.75 4.13
C MET A 209 -16.76 -1.10 3.96
N GLU A 210 -15.69 -1.80 4.29
CA GLU A 210 -14.32 -1.33 4.06
C GLU A 210 -14.06 -1.09 2.57
N LEU A 211 -14.50 -1.99 1.69
CA LEU A 211 -14.31 -1.84 0.25
C LEU A 211 -15.12 -0.67 -0.31
N LEU A 212 -16.38 -0.53 0.10
CA LEU A 212 -17.23 0.58 -0.38
C LEU A 212 -16.76 1.94 0.13
N THR A 213 -16.51 2.05 1.44
CA THR A 213 -16.31 3.36 2.08
C THR A 213 -14.84 3.70 2.31
N GLY A 214 -13.99 2.68 2.49
CA GLY A 214 -12.56 2.84 2.68
C GLY A 214 -11.73 2.68 1.41
N THR A 215 -12.32 2.20 0.31
CA THR A 215 -11.63 2.08 -0.98
C THR A 215 -12.35 2.85 -2.07
N ALA A 216 -13.61 2.53 -2.38
CA ALA A 216 -14.31 3.17 -3.50
C ALA A 216 -14.55 4.67 -3.29
N LEU A 217 -14.92 5.10 -2.07
CA LEU A 217 -15.06 6.53 -1.76
C LEU A 217 -13.73 7.29 -1.89
N ILE A 218 -12.62 6.69 -1.47
CA ILE A 218 -11.28 7.30 -1.59
C ILE A 218 -10.89 7.39 -3.07
N ASN A 219 -11.13 6.34 -3.84
CA ASN A 219 -10.89 6.35 -5.28
C ASN A 219 -11.71 7.42 -5.99
N ALA A 220 -13.00 7.56 -5.64
CA ALA A 220 -13.86 8.61 -6.16
C ALA A 220 -13.35 10.00 -5.76
N HIS A 221 -12.85 10.16 -4.54
CA HIS A 221 -12.24 11.40 -4.08
C HIS A 221 -10.99 11.79 -4.88
N VAL A 222 -10.06 10.85 -5.05
CA VAL A 222 -8.84 11.06 -5.83
C VAL A 222 -9.17 11.35 -7.29
N ALA A 223 -10.13 10.63 -7.88
CA ALA A 223 -10.59 10.86 -9.24
C ALA A 223 -11.24 12.26 -9.39
N TYR A 224 -12.09 12.66 -8.44
CA TYR A 224 -12.69 14.00 -8.42
C TYR A 224 -11.61 15.09 -8.39
N GLN A 225 -10.64 14.98 -7.48
CA GLN A 225 -9.55 15.95 -7.37
C GLN A 225 -8.72 16.04 -8.65
N SER A 226 -8.48 14.90 -9.33
CA SER A 226 -7.73 14.88 -10.59
C SER A 226 -8.47 15.51 -11.77
N ILE A 227 -9.81 15.50 -11.76
CA ILE A 227 -10.63 16.03 -12.86
C ILE A 227 -11.04 17.48 -12.61
N ALA A 228 -11.48 17.79 -11.38
CA ALA A 228 -12.02 19.10 -11.02
C ALA A 228 -10.91 20.13 -10.71
N ASN A 229 -9.66 19.72 -10.52
CA ASN A 229 -8.55 20.57 -10.05
C ASN A 229 -8.86 21.37 -8.75
N GLU A 230 -9.87 20.93 -7.99
CA GLU A 230 -10.32 21.56 -6.76
C GLU A 230 -9.95 20.72 -5.54
N SER A 231 -9.40 21.37 -4.52
CA SER A 231 -9.08 20.72 -3.25
C SER A 231 -10.33 20.60 -2.37
N MET A 232 -11.11 19.55 -2.56
CA MET A 232 -12.12 19.16 -1.58
C MET A 232 -11.51 18.30 -0.46
N THR A 233 -12.08 18.36 0.75
CA THR A 233 -11.73 17.44 1.84
C THR A 233 -12.60 16.19 1.75
N ILE A 234 -12.04 15.02 2.07
CA ILE A 234 -12.78 13.75 2.06
C ILE A 234 -14.04 13.75 2.95
N THR A 235 -14.03 14.52 4.05
CA THR A 235 -15.18 14.71 4.93
C THR A 235 -16.33 15.40 4.21
N LYS A 236 -16.05 16.53 3.53
CA LYS A 236 -17.03 17.26 2.73
C LYS A 236 -17.64 16.38 1.64
N LEU A 237 -16.83 15.62 0.91
CA LEU A 237 -17.33 14.68 -0.11
C LEU A 237 -18.25 13.62 0.51
N SER A 238 -17.90 13.08 1.67
CA SER A 238 -18.74 12.12 2.37
C SER A 238 -20.04 12.74 2.92
N ASP A 239 -20.01 14.03 3.23
CA ASP A 239 -21.14 14.78 3.73
C ASP A 239 -22.10 15.21 2.62
N VAL A 240 -21.66 15.38 1.36
CA VAL A 240 -22.56 15.58 0.21
C VAL A 240 -23.55 14.40 0.11
N GLY A 241 -23.07 13.16 0.32
CA GLY A 241 -23.93 11.98 0.41
C GLY A 241 -24.83 11.94 1.66
N ARG A 242 -24.40 12.57 2.76
CA ARG A 242 -25.22 12.72 3.98
C ARG A 242 -26.26 13.84 3.86
N ALA A 243 -26.00 14.90 3.11
CA ALA A 243 -26.96 15.96 2.84
C ALA A 243 -28.16 15.41 2.06
N SER A 244 -27.92 14.53 1.08
CA SER A 244 -28.97 13.74 0.42
C SER A 244 -29.64 12.69 1.32
N ARG A 245 -29.03 12.33 2.47
CA ARG A 245 -29.63 11.47 3.51
C ARG A 245 -30.23 12.22 4.68
N ARG A 246 -30.19 13.55 4.72
CA ARG A 246 -31.16 14.31 5.50
C ARG A 246 -32.50 14.17 4.78
N ARG A 247 -33.06 12.96 4.80
CA ARG A 247 -34.50 12.77 4.72
C ARG A 247 -35.02 13.68 5.82
N CYS A 248 -35.68 14.74 5.39
CA CYS A 248 -36.27 15.74 6.27
C CYS A 248 -36.97 14.99 7.41
N THR A 249 -36.75 15.39 8.66
CA THR A 249 -37.52 14.86 9.79
C THR A 249 -39.02 14.93 9.51
N ALA A 250 -39.47 15.92 8.73
CA ALA A 250 -40.85 16.01 8.24
C ALA A 250 -41.25 14.90 7.25
N CYS A 251 -40.33 14.39 6.41
CA CYS A 251 -40.61 13.23 5.55
C CYS A 251 -40.71 11.93 6.35
N TYR A 252 -39.90 11.77 7.40
CA TYR A 252 -40.03 10.63 8.32
C TYR A 252 -41.30 10.70 9.17
N ALA A 253 -41.69 11.91 9.62
CA ALA A 253 -42.95 12.13 10.32
C ALA A 253 -44.16 11.80 9.43
N LYS A 254 -44.17 12.25 8.16
CA LYS A 254 -45.24 11.92 7.20
C LYS A 254 -45.36 10.42 6.93
N ILE A 255 -44.24 9.72 6.71
CA ILE A 255 -44.26 8.26 6.50
C ILE A 255 -44.71 7.53 7.77
N ALA A 256 -44.34 8.01 8.96
CA ALA A 256 -44.77 7.42 10.23
C ALA A 256 -46.27 7.65 10.49
N GLU A 257 -46.82 8.81 10.11
CA GLU A 257 -48.26 9.11 10.14
C GLU A 257 -49.04 8.23 9.14
N GLU A 258 -48.54 8.09 7.91
CA GLU A 258 -49.13 7.21 6.88
C GLU A 258 -49.11 5.73 7.27
N GLU A 259 -48.10 5.29 8.03
CA GLU A 259 -47.98 3.92 8.55
C GLU A 259 -48.61 3.72 9.95
N GLY A 260 -49.28 4.75 10.52
CA GLY A 260 -49.97 4.67 11.81
C GLY A 260 -49.07 4.41 13.02
N ARG A 261 -47.76 4.67 12.93
CA ARG A 261 -46.82 4.50 14.05
C ARG A 261 -46.67 5.81 14.80
N GLN A 262 -47.03 5.82 16.09
CA GLN A 262 -46.76 6.99 16.94
C GLN A 262 -45.26 7.24 17.09
N VAL A 263 -44.83 8.42 16.65
CA VAL A 263 -43.47 8.92 16.85
C VAL A 263 -43.37 9.43 18.29
N LYS A 264 -42.48 8.85 19.10
CA LYS A 264 -42.06 9.41 20.40
C LYS A 264 -40.93 10.39 20.21
#